data_AF-A0A2W5R871-F1
#
_entry.id   AF-A0A2W5R871-F1
#
_cell.length_a   1.000
_cell.length_b   1.000
_cell.length_c   1.000
_cell.angle_alpha   90.00
_cell.angle_beta   90.00
_cell.angle_gamma   90.00
#
_symmetry.space_group_name_H-M   'P 1'
#
loop_
_entity.id
_entity.type
_entity.pdbx_description
1 polymer ?
#
loop_
_entity_poly.entity_id
_entity_poly.type
_entity_poly.pdbx_seq_one_letter_code
_entity_poly.pdbx_strand_id
1 'polypeptide(L)'
;MFEFAEDSDKSEIWQALNIMQNFFCAYCERKLIGENCHIEHLTPQHILKGLRGRSIYEWDNLFGSCDHPDHCGRYKDDQVTDYDATNLIRPDTEDPARYLAFLPNGHINIKDNLDDNSIIKGRETIRVLNLESTRLVNLRQKKISEFQMRLYELQELIECSNGEEDGEFIREQTQSLQHDIVVSEYYLAVSQNTLI
;
A
#
# COMPACT_ATOMS: atom_id res chain seq x y z
N MET A 1 29.04 -16.18 14.76
CA MET A 1 28.93 -16.92 13.49
C MET A 1 27.87 -16.15 12.71
N PHE A 2 28.26 -15.52 11.60
CA PHE A 2 27.32 -14.70 10.82
C PHE A 2 26.50 -15.64 9.93
N GLU A 3 25.24 -15.85 10.27
CA GLU A 3 24.27 -16.47 9.37
C GLU A 3 23.90 -15.43 8.31
N PHE A 4 24.58 -15.48 7.17
CA PHE A 4 24.03 -14.93 5.95
C PHE A 4 22.85 -15.83 5.56
N ALA A 5 21.66 -15.26 5.36
CA ALA A 5 20.54 -16.01 4.82
C ALA A 5 20.95 -16.59 3.45
N GLU A 6 20.83 -17.90 3.28
CA GLU A 6 21.06 -18.56 1.99
C GLU A 6 20.01 -18.09 0.96
N ASP A 7 20.27 -18.23 -0.33
CA ASP A 7 19.31 -17.82 -1.37
C ASP A 7 17.98 -18.58 -1.25
N SER A 8 17.97 -19.78 -0.65
CA SER A 8 16.76 -20.52 -0.27
C SER A 8 15.93 -19.78 0.77
N ASP A 9 16.57 -19.23 1.81
CA ASP A 9 15.90 -18.57 2.92
C ASP A 9 15.21 -17.28 2.45
N LYS A 10 15.86 -16.54 1.54
CA LYS A 10 15.25 -15.35 0.93
C LYS A 10 14.02 -15.70 0.09
N SER A 11 14.06 -16.82 -0.63
CA SER A 11 12.92 -17.30 -1.41
C SER A 11 11.73 -17.63 -0.51
N GLU A 12 11.96 -18.30 0.61
CA GLU A 12 10.91 -18.62 1.60
C GLU A 12 10.32 -17.36 2.23
N ILE A 13 11.16 -16.39 2.62
CA ILE A 13 10.70 -15.10 3.13
C ILE A 13 9.81 -14.40 2.09
N TRP A 14 10.22 -14.35 0.82
CA TRP A 14 9.42 -13.74 -0.23
C TRP A 14 8.09 -14.46 -0.47
N GLN A 15 8.05 -15.79 -0.41
CA GLN A 15 6.80 -16.55 -0.52
C GLN A 15 5.84 -16.15 0.61
N ALA A 16 6.32 -16.08 1.84
CA ALA A 16 5.51 -15.70 2.99
C ALA A 16 5.04 -14.24 2.90
N LEU A 17 5.92 -13.30 2.50
CA LEU A 17 5.57 -11.88 2.32
C LEU A 17 4.52 -11.68 1.22
N ASN A 18 4.66 -12.39 0.10
CA ASN A 18 3.69 -12.34 -0.98
C ASN A 18 2.30 -12.81 -0.55
N ILE A 19 2.22 -13.88 0.26
CA ILE A 19 0.94 -14.35 0.81
C ILE A 19 0.37 -13.32 1.78
N MET A 20 1.18 -12.78 2.70
CA MET A 20 0.74 -11.81 3.70
C MET A 20 0.20 -10.52 3.04
N GLN A 21 0.88 -10.03 2.02
CA GLN A 21 0.62 -8.72 1.39
C GLN A 21 -0.20 -8.83 0.10
N ASN A 22 -0.74 -10.01 -0.20
CA ASN A 22 -1.47 -10.29 -1.43
C ASN A 22 -0.68 -9.87 -2.70
N PHE A 23 0.64 -10.11 -2.70
CA PHE A 23 1.56 -9.77 -3.78
C PHE A 23 1.74 -8.28 -4.08
N PHE A 24 1.33 -7.39 -3.17
CA PHE A 24 1.52 -5.95 -3.29
C PHE A 24 2.63 -5.43 -2.37
N CYS A 25 3.22 -4.30 -2.76
CA CYS A 25 4.10 -3.51 -1.91
C CYS A 25 3.33 -3.08 -0.66
N ALA A 26 3.93 -3.28 0.52
CA ALA A 26 3.32 -2.99 1.81
C ALA A 26 2.94 -1.51 2.01
N TYR A 27 3.49 -0.60 1.19
CA TYR A 27 3.32 0.84 1.36
C TYR A 27 2.58 1.52 0.20
N CYS A 28 3.04 1.32 -1.04
CA CYS A 28 2.41 1.96 -2.20
C CYS A 28 1.43 1.06 -2.96
N GLU A 29 1.22 -0.19 -2.52
CA GLU A 29 0.23 -1.10 -3.08
C GLU A 29 0.41 -1.37 -4.59
N ARG A 30 1.62 -1.22 -5.12
CA ARG A 30 1.97 -1.70 -6.47
C ARG A 30 2.26 -3.20 -6.45
N LYS A 31 2.02 -3.90 -7.56
CA LYS A 31 2.33 -5.33 -7.67
C LYS A 31 3.84 -5.58 -7.56
N LEU A 32 4.21 -6.66 -6.89
CA LEU A 32 5.61 -7.10 -6.72
C LEU A 32 6.01 -8.17 -7.73
N ILE A 33 5.05 -8.89 -8.33
CA ILE A 33 5.33 -9.95 -9.31
C ILE A 33 5.91 -9.35 -10.59
N GLY A 34 7.06 -9.88 -11.03
CA GLY A 34 7.72 -9.47 -12.29
C GLY A 34 8.47 -8.14 -12.20
N GLU A 35 8.67 -7.62 -10.99
CA GLU A 35 9.22 -6.29 -10.73
C GLU A 35 10.41 -6.35 -9.77
N ASN A 36 11.23 -5.31 -9.77
CA ASN A 36 12.28 -5.16 -8.76
C ASN A 36 11.64 -4.87 -7.38
N CYS A 37 11.96 -5.72 -6.42
CA CYS A 37 11.43 -5.70 -5.08
C CYS A 37 12.56 -5.92 -4.06
N HIS A 38 12.35 -5.46 -2.84
CA HIS A 38 13.30 -5.63 -1.75
C HIS A 38 12.59 -5.96 -0.44
N ILE A 39 13.27 -6.73 0.42
CA ILE A 39 12.80 -7.03 1.77
C ILE A 39 13.11 -5.81 2.63
N GLU A 40 12.05 -5.11 2.97
CA GLU A 40 12.07 -3.94 3.81
C GLU A 40 12.17 -4.29 5.29
N HIS A 41 12.97 -3.53 6.02
CA HIS A 41 13.05 -3.61 7.47
C HIS A 41 12.44 -2.34 8.09
N LEU A 42 11.31 -2.47 8.78
CA LEU A 42 10.62 -1.32 9.39
C LEU A 42 11.51 -0.56 10.38
N THR A 43 12.22 -1.30 11.23
CA THR A 43 13.32 -0.82 12.06
C THR A 43 14.63 -1.11 11.34
N PRO A 44 15.56 -0.15 11.19
CA PRO A 44 16.80 -0.36 10.46
C PRO A 44 17.64 -1.48 11.09
N GLN A 45 18.28 -2.28 10.23
CA GLN A 45 19.10 -3.41 10.69
C GLN A 45 20.20 -2.99 11.68
N HIS A 46 20.83 -1.83 11.49
CA HIS A 46 21.91 -1.37 12.37
C HIS A 46 21.39 -1.04 13.78
N ILE A 47 20.17 -0.53 13.91
CA ILE A 47 19.49 -0.32 15.19
C ILE A 47 19.17 -1.67 15.82
N LEU A 48 18.55 -2.57 15.05
CA LEU A 48 18.12 -3.87 15.57
C LEU A 48 19.30 -4.75 16.02
N LYS A 49 20.42 -4.73 15.28
CA LYS A 49 21.68 -5.41 15.65
C LYS A 49 22.30 -4.86 16.95
N GLY A 50 22.00 -3.62 17.32
CA GLY A 50 22.42 -3.01 18.57
C GLY A 50 21.61 -3.47 19.79
N LEU A 51 20.44 -4.07 19.58
CA LEU A 51 19.56 -4.56 20.63
C LEU A 51 19.91 -6.02 20.97
N ARG A 52 20.20 -6.29 22.25
CA ARG A 52 20.52 -7.64 22.70
C ARG A 52 19.31 -8.57 22.55
N GLY A 53 19.53 -9.72 21.92
CA GLY A 53 18.52 -10.77 21.77
C GLY A 53 17.51 -10.52 20.65
N ARG A 54 17.74 -9.52 19.79
CA ARG A 54 16.92 -9.25 18.61
C ARG A 54 17.60 -9.76 17.33
N SER A 55 16.82 -10.17 16.35
CA SER A 55 17.29 -10.68 15.05
C SER A 55 16.78 -9.81 13.90
N ILE A 56 17.61 -9.50 12.91
CA ILE A 56 17.18 -8.73 11.72
C ILE A 56 16.11 -9.45 10.90
N TYR A 57 15.95 -10.76 11.09
CA TYR A 57 14.92 -11.57 10.44
C TYR A 57 13.66 -11.76 11.32
N GLU A 58 13.45 -10.88 12.30
CA GLU A 58 12.19 -10.81 13.04
C GLU A 58 11.02 -10.54 12.10
N TRP A 59 10.08 -11.49 12.04
CA TRP A 59 8.98 -11.48 11.09
C TRP A 59 8.12 -10.21 11.17
N ASP A 60 7.90 -9.68 12.38
CA ASP A 60 7.16 -8.44 12.62
C ASP A 60 7.95 -7.16 12.24
N ASN A 61 9.15 -7.31 11.70
CA ASN A 61 9.98 -6.24 11.18
C ASN A 61 10.20 -6.33 9.66
N LEU A 62 9.71 -7.38 8.99
CA LEU A 62 9.94 -7.63 7.56
C LEU A 62 8.69 -7.35 6.71
N PHE A 63 8.89 -6.63 5.61
CA PHE A 63 7.84 -6.32 4.65
C PHE A 63 8.35 -6.44 3.21
N GLY A 64 7.49 -6.83 2.28
CA GLY A 64 7.77 -6.76 0.85
C GLY A 64 7.56 -5.34 0.34
N SER A 65 8.60 -4.68 -0.14
CA SER A 65 8.51 -3.34 -0.73
C SER A 65 8.95 -3.37 -2.18
N CYS A 66 8.46 -2.40 -2.96
CA CYS A 66 9.05 -2.12 -4.26
C CYS A 66 10.42 -1.45 -4.12
N ASP A 67 11.30 -1.74 -5.07
CA ASP A 67 12.68 -1.26 -5.07
C ASP A 67 12.84 0.01 -5.93
N HIS A 68 12.26 1.13 -5.48
CA HIS A 68 12.29 2.39 -6.23
C HIS A 68 12.97 3.51 -5.45
N PRO A 69 13.94 4.26 -6.04
CA PRO A 69 14.71 5.27 -5.31
C PRO A 69 13.86 6.42 -4.76
N ASP A 70 12.77 6.77 -5.43
CA ASP A 70 11.97 7.94 -5.05
C ASP A 70 10.98 7.68 -3.90
N HIS A 71 10.67 6.44 -3.51
CA HIS A 71 9.68 6.18 -2.44
C HIS A 71 9.79 4.77 -1.83
N CYS A 72 8.90 4.48 -0.87
CA CYS A 72 8.81 3.24 -0.11
C CYS A 72 10.13 2.92 0.61
N GLY A 73 10.40 1.63 0.80
CA GLY A 73 11.52 1.17 1.59
C GLY A 73 12.90 1.58 1.05
N ARG A 74 13.07 1.65 -0.28
CA ARG A 74 14.35 2.04 -0.88
C ARG A 74 14.66 3.52 -0.61
N TYR A 75 13.68 4.42 -0.79
CA TYR A 75 13.84 5.82 -0.42
C TYR A 75 14.14 5.97 1.07
N LYS A 76 13.38 5.28 1.91
CA LYS A 76 13.60 5.29 3.36
C LYS A 76 15.04 4.92 3.71
N ASP A 77 15.54 3.81 3.16
CA ASP A 77 16.88 3.31 3.46
C ASP A 77 18.00 4.22 2.91
N ASP A 78 17.79 4.82 1.74
CA ASP A 78 18.81 5.64 1.08
C ASP A 78 18.82 7.11 1.52
N GLN A 79 17.65 7.67 1.88
CA GLN A 79 17.45 9.12 2.08
C GLN A 79 17.12 9.51 3.52
N VAL A 80 16.62 8.58 4.34
CA VAL A 80 16.12 8.90 5.68
C VAL A 80 16.95 8.19 6.74
N THR A 81 17.50 8.98 7.66
CA THR A 81 18.34 8.46 8.77
C THR A 81 17.73 8.74 10.14
N ASP A 82 16.77 9.65 10.21
CA ASP A 82 16.15 10.18 11.42
C ASP A 82 14.64 9.91 11.42
N TYR A 83 14.26 8.75 11.94
CA TYR A 83 12.87 8.45 12.23
C TYR A 83 12.77 7.41 13.35
N ASP A 84 11.60 7.38 14.00
CA ASP A 84 11.24 6.34 14.94
C ASP A 84 10.28 5.37 14.23
N ALA A 85 10.66 4.09 14.14
CA ALA A 85 9.84 3.06 13.50
C ALA A 85 8.47 2.88 14.17
N THR A 86 8.33 3.25 15.46
CA THR A 86 7.04 3.22 16.18
C THR A 86 6.07 4.31 15.72
N ASN A 87 6.59 5.35 15.05
CA ASN A 87 5.81 6.41 14.42
C ASN A 87 5.47 6.11 12.95
N LEU A 88 5.69 4.89 12.47
CA LEU A 88 5.19 4.48 11.15
C LEU A 88 3.90 3.67 11.29
N ILE A 89 3.01 3.81 10.32
CA ILE A 89 1.84 2.94 10.18
C ILE A 89 2.36 1.55 9.81
N ARG A 90 2.03 0.56 10.63
CA ARG A 90 2.39 -0.83 10.41
C ARG A 90 1.36 -1.53 9.51
N PRO A 91 1.71 -1.96 8.29
CA PRO A 91 0.73 -2.49 7.35
C PRO A 91 0.23 -3.91 7.70
N ASP A 92 0.87 -4.62 8.63
CA ASP A 92 0.43 -5.94 9.13
C ASP A 92 -0.64 -5.86 10.24
N THR A 93 -0.66 -4.76 10.98
CA THR A 93 -1.41 -4.63 12.25
C THR A 93 -2.31 -3.39 12.31
N GLU A 94 -2.11 -2.44 11.40
CA GLU A 94 -2.84 -1.19 11.33
C GLU A 94 -3.46 -1.01 9.95
N ASP A 95 -4.68 -0.45 9.92
CA ASP A 95 -5.37 -0.10 8.68
C ASP A 95 -4.94 1.32 8.24
N PRO A 96 -4.19 1.48 7.12
CA PRO A 96 -3.74 2.79 6.67
C PRO A 96 -4.90 3.72 6.31
N ALA A 97 -6.07 3.18 5.97
CA ALA A 97 -7.26 3.98 5.70
C ALA A 97 -7.75 4.73 6.94
N ARG A 98 -7.33 4.37 8.16
CA ARG A 98 -7.66 5.13 9.37
C ARG A 98 -6.87 6.43 9.49
N TYR A 99 -5.70 6.49 8.87
CA TYR A 99 -4.78 7.62 8.99
C TYR A 99 -4.75 8.49 7.73
N LEU A 100 -4.91 7.86 6.56
CA LEU A 100 -4.64 8.46 5.26
C LEU A 100 -5.94 8.67 4.46
N ALA A 101 -6.08 9.87 3.90
CA ALA A 101 -7.12 10.24 2.94
C ALA A 101 -6.49 10.41 1.55
N PHE A 102 -6.86 9.57 0.61
CA PHE A 102 -6.43 9.64 -0.78
C PHE A 102 -7.38 10.52 -1.59
N LEU A 103 -6.84 11.58 -2.18
CA LEU A 103 -7.59 12.54 -2.97
C LEU A 103 -7.76 12.08 -4.42
N PRO A 104 -8.81 12.54 -5.14
CA PRO A 104 -9.05 12.16 -6.55
C PRO A 104 -7.89 12.52 -7.50
N ASN A 105 -7.11 13.54 -7.16
CA ASN A 105 -5.94 13.97 -7.92
C ASN A 105 -4.67 13.15 -7.60
N GLY A 106 -4.81 12.06 -6.83
CA GLY A 106 -3.72 11.17 -6.48
C GLY A 106 -2.85 11.62 -5.32
N HIS A 107 -3.17 12.71 -4.61
CA HIS A 107 -2.44 13.13 -3.40
C HIS A 107 -2.94 12.41 -2.13
N ILE A 108 -2.13 12.39 -1.07
CA ILE A 108 -2.49 11.92 0.28
C ILE A 108 -2.55 13.10 1.25
N ASN A 109 -3.62 13.14 2.03
CA ASN A 109 -3.71 13.94 3.25
C ASN A 109 -3.79 13.04 4.49
N ILE A 110 -3.47 13.61 5.64
CA ILE A 110 -3.83 13.03 6.93
C ILE A 110 -5.34 13.20 7.12
N LYS A 111 -6.03 12.17 7.61
CA LYS A 111 -7.45 12.27 7.94
C LYS A 111 -7.70 13.30 9.05
N ASP A 112 -8.86 13.94 8.97
CA ASP A 112 -9.33 14.85 10.02
C ASP A 112 -9.74 14.08 11.29
N ASN A 113 -9.80 14.79 12.42
CA ASN A 113 -10.27 14.27 13.71
C ASN A 113 -9.47 13.08 14.27
N LEU A 114 -8.19 12.99 13.94
CA LEU A 114 -7.26 12.03 14.55
C LEU A 114 -6.68 12.57 15.86
N ASP A 115 -6.33 11.66 16.76
CA ASP A 115 -5.52 11.99 17.93
C ASP A 115 -4.07 12.30 17.54
N ASP A 116 -3.32 12.95 18.42
CA ASP A 116 -1.94 13.41 18.15
C ASP A 116 -1.01 12.27 17.69
N ASN A 117 -1.14 11.07 18.27
CA ASN A 117 -0.30 9.94 17.92
C ASN A 117 -0.63 9.42 16.51
N SER A 118 -1.92 9.33 16.17
CA SER A 118 -2.37 8.98 14.83
C SER A 118 -1.94 10.01 13.77
N ILE A 119 -1.95 11.30 14.11
CA ILE A 119 -1.43 12.37 13.23
C ILE A 119 0.08 12.19 12.98
N ILE A 120 0.85 11.97 14.05
CA ILE A 120 2.30 11.73 13.94
C ILE A 120 2.55 10.51 13.04
N LYS A 121 1.84 9.40 13.27
CA LYS A 121 1.99 8.18 12.48
C LYS A 121 1.77 8.40 10.99
N GLY A 122 0.66 9.03 10.62
CA GLY A 122 0.37 9.30 9.21
C GLY A 122 1.42 10.23 8.58
N ARG A 123 1.82 11.30 9.28
CA ARG A 123 2.81 12.27 8.77
C ARG A 123 4.18 11.64 8.57
N GLU A 124 4.65 10.91 9.56
CA GLU A 124 5.94 10.23 9.50
C GLU A 124 5.94 9.14 8.44
N THR A 125 4.83 8.39 8.29
CA THR A 125 4.70 7.40 7.20
C THR A 125 4.81 8.05 5.83
N ILE A 126 4.10 9.16 5.57
CA ILE A 126 4.20 9.87 4.29
C ILE A 126 5.61 10.39 4.05
N ARG A 127 6.24 10.98 5.08
CA ARG A 127 7.58 11.59 4.99
C ARG A 127 8.67 10.55 4.76
N VAL A 128 8.74 9.54 5.63
CA VAL A 128 9.82 8.55 5.67
C VAL A 128 9.82 7.67 4.43
N LEU A 129 8.63 7.35 3.90
CA LEU A 129 8.48 6.52 2.69
C LEU A 129 8.26 7.36 1.43
N ASN A 130 8.30 8.69 1.52
CA ASN A 130 8.01 9.64 0.43
C ASN A 130 6.77 9.25 -0.41
N LEU A 131 5.66 8.95 0.27
CA LEU A 131 4.43 8.47 -0.39
C LEU A 131 3.81 9.55 -1.30
N GLU A 132 4.16 10.82 -1.08
CA GLU A 132 3.79 11.97 -1.90
C GLU A 132 4.79 12.28 -3.04
N SER A 133 5.69 11.36 -3.40
CA SER A 133 6.51 11.52 -4.60
C SER A 133 5.65 11.76 -5.84
N THR A 134 6.11 12.65 -6.74
CA THR A 134 5.40 13.00 -7.99
C THR A 134 4.98 11.76 -8.79
N ARG A 135 5.82 10.72 -8.79
CA ARG A 135 5.53 9.46 -9.47
C ARG A 135 4.32 8.73 -8.85
N LEU A 136 4.28 8.60 -7.52
CA LEU A 136 3.16 7.95 -6.85
C LEU A 136 1.86 8.74 -6.99
N VAL A 137 1.93 10.07 -6.93
CA VAL A 137 0.76 10.93 -7.15
C VAL A 137 0.17 10.67 -8.54
N ASN A 138 0.99 10.70 -9.58
CA ASN A 138 0.53 10.47 -10.95
C ASN A 138 -0.02 9.05 -11.17
N LEU A 139 0.60 8.03 -10.56
CA LEU A 139 0.16 6.64 -10.69
C LEU A 139 -1.19 6.41 -10.00
N ARG A 140 -1.35 6.96 -8.79
CA ARG A 140 -2.61 6.92 -8.05
C ARG A 140 -3.71 7.67 -8.80
N GLN A 141 -3.42 8.89 -9.27
CA GLN A 141 -4.38 9.67 -10.07
C GLN A 141 -4.86 8.89 -11.30
N LYS A 142 -3.92 8.34 -12.08
CA LYS A 142 -4.26 7.57 -13.28
C LYS A 142 -5.17 6.39 -12.93
N LYS A 143 -4.85 5.64 -11.88
CA LYS A 143 -5.61 4.47 -11.48
C LYS A 143 -6.99 4.85 -10.91
N ILE A 144 -7.07 5.92 -10.12
CA ILE A 144 -8.34 6.48 -9.64
C ILE A 144 -9.21 6.88 -10.83
N SER A 145 -8.69 7.66 -11.78
CA SER A 145 -9.45 8.10 -12.95
C SER A 145 -9.99 6.93 -13.77
N GLU A 146 -9.20 5.87 -13.95
CA GLU A 146 -9.63 4.65 -14.66
C GLU A 146 -10.87 4.02 -14.01
N PHE A 147 -10.85 3.86 -12.68
CA PHE A 147 -11.98 3.27 -11.96
C PHE A 147 -13.17 4.23 -11.81
N GLN A 148 -12.93 5.54 -11.70
CA GLN A 148 -14.00 6.54 -11.72
C GLN A 148 -14.75 6.54 -13.04
N MET A 149 -14.06 6.39 -14.18
CA MET A 149 -14.73 6.25 -15.48
C MET A 149 -15.63 5.03 -15.53
N ARG A 150 -15.15 3.87 -15.07
CA ARG A 150 -15.96 2.64 -15.00
C ARG A 150 -17.16 2.79 -14.07
N LEU A 151 -17.01 3.53 -12.97
CA LEU A 151 -18.11 3.84 -12.06
C LEU A 151 -19.17 4.71 -12.75
N TYR A 152 -18.76 5.75 -13.49
CA TYR A 152 -19.69 6.59 -14.25
C TYR A 152 -20.43 5.77 -15.32
N GLU A 153 -19.73 4.91 -16.07
CA GLU A 153 -20.36 4.01 -17.05
C GLU A 153 -21.41 3.10 -16.39
N LEU A 154 -21.11 2.53 -15.22
CA LEU A 154 -22.06 1.72 -14.46
C LEU A 154 -23.26 2.53 -13.97
N GLN A 155 -23.05 3.77 -13.51
CA GLN A 155 -24.12 4.67 -13.09
C GLN A 155 -25.04 5.02 -14.26
N GLU A 156 -24.49 5.34 -15.44
CA GLU A 156 -25.26 5.60 -16.65
C GLU A 156 -26.09 4.37 -17.07
N LEU A 157 -25.52 3.17 -16.97
CA LEU A 157 -26.25 1.91 -17.22
C LEU A 157 -27.43 1.72 -16.26
N ILE A 158 -27.23 2.01 -14.97
CA ILE A 158 -28.30 1.92 -13.96
C ILE A 158 -29.42 2.92 -14.28
N GLU A 159 -29.07 4.16 -14.62
CA GLU A 159 -30.03 5.22 -14.93
C GLU A 159 -30.85 4.93 -16.20
N CYS A 160 -30.26 4.27 -17.20
CA CYS A 160 -30.92 3.92 -18.46
C CYS A 160 -31.72 2.61 -18.41
N SER A 161 -31.66 1.86 -17.30
CA SER A 161 -32.28 0.53 -17.19
C SER A 161 -33.81 0.59 -17.15
N ASN A 162 -34.48 -0.35 -17.83
CA ASN A 162 -35.94 -0.34 -18.00
C ASN A 162 -36.70 -1.43 -17.22
N GLY A 163 -36.10 -2.05 -16.19
CA GLY A 163 -36.79 -2.99 -15.30
C GLY A 163 -36.00 -4.26 -14.97
N GLU A 164 -36.70 -5.37 -14.72
CA GLU A 164 -36.13 -6.62 -14.21
C GLU A 164 -35.13 -7.31 -15.17
N GLU A 165 -35.24 -7.09 -16.48
CA GLU A 165 -34.38 -7.72 -17.51
C GLU A 165 -32.92 -7.24 -17.45
N ASP A 166 -32.68 -5.97 -17.14
CA ASP A 166 -31.33 -5.39 -17.04
C ASP A 166 -30.67 -5.66 -15.68
N GLY A 167 -31.47 -6.08 -14.69
CA GLY A 167 -31.04 -6.20 -13.31
C GLY A 167 -29.96 -7.25 -13.07
N GLU A 168 -29.96 -8.35 -13.84
CA GLU A 168 -28.89 -9.37 -13.74
C GLU A 168 -27.57 -8.85 -14.30
N PHE A 169 -27.59 -8.25 -15.49
CA PHE A 169 -26.42 -7.67 -16.12
C PHE A 169 -25.78 -6.56 -15.24
N ILE A 170 -26.60 -5.66 -14.68
CA ILE A 170 -26.11 -4.59 -13.78
C ILE A 170 -25.45 -5.18 -12.53
N ARG A 171 -26.02 -6.25 -11.95
CA ARG A 171 -25.42 -6.93 -10.80
C ARG A 171 -24.07 -7.55 -11.17
N GLU A 172 -23.95 -8.17 -12.34
CA GLU A 172 -22.67 -8.74 -12.82
C GLU A 172 -21.62 -7.64 -13.04
N GLN A 173 -21.98 -6.52 -13.66
CA GLN A 173 -21.07 -5.39 -13.85
C GLN A 173 -20.64 -4.76 -12.51
N THR A 174 -21.58 -4.63 -11.57
CA THR A 174 -21.29 -4.15 -10.20
C THR A 174 -20.30 -5.07 -9.49
N GLN A 175 -20.53 -6.39 -9.53
CA GLN A 175 -19.64 -7.38 -8.92
C GLN A 175 -18.26 -7.38 -9.58
N SER A 176 -18.20 -7.26 -10.91
CA SER A 176 -16.95 -7.15 -11.65
C SER A 176 -16.16 -5.91 -11.24
N LEU A 177 -16.80 -4.74 -11.14
CA LEU A 177 -16.13 -3.51 -10.70
C LEU A 177 -15.63 -3.63 -9.25
N GLN A 178 -16.46 -4.16 -8.35
CA GLN A 178 -16.07 -4.39 -6.95
C GLN A 178 -14.88 -5.35 -6.84
N HIS A 179 -14.89 -6.45 -7.58
CA HIS A 179 -13.77 -7.39 -7.63
C HIS A 179 -12.49 -6.71 -8.11
N ASP A 180 -12.58 -5.98 -9.22
CA ASP A 180 -11.43 -5.31 -9.82
C ASP A 180 -10.83 -4.23 -8.92
N ILE A 181 -11.67 -3.52 -8.15
CA ILE A 181 -11.19 -2.57 -7.13
C ILE A 181 -10.33 -3.31 -6.11
N VAL A 182 -10.83 -4.42 -5.53
CA VAL A 182 -10.14 -5.17 -4.46
C VAL A 182 -8.79 -5.72 -4.90
N VAL A 183 -8.64 -6.09 -6.17
CA VAL A 183 -7.38 -6.63 -6.72
C VAL A 183 -6.56 -5.59 -7.48
N SER A 184 -6.92 -4.31 -7.40
CA SER A 184 -6.21 -3.22 -8.08
C SER A 184 -4.93 -2.83 -7.35
N GLU A 185 -3.95 -2.36 -8.11
CA GLU A 185 -2.86 -1.59 -7.54
C GLU A 185 -3.41 -0.28 -6.96
N TYR A 186 -2.80 0.22 -5.90
CA TYR A 186 -3.27 1.43 -5.21
C TYR A 186 -4.71 1.28 -4.68
N TYR A 187 -5.07 0.08 -4.23
CA TYR A 187 -6.38 -0.28 -3.70
C TYR A 187 -6.98 0.77 -2.77
N LEU A 188 -6.24 1.28 -1.78
CA LEU A 188 -6.78 2.28 -0.85
C LEU A 188 -7.10 3.60 -1.56
N ALA A 189 -6.26 3.99 -2.52
CA ALA A 189 -6.49 5.18 -3.32
C ALA A 189 -7.74 5.02 -4.20
N VAL A 190 -7.89 3.86 -4.86
CA VAL A 190 -9.05 3.53 -5.69
C VAL A 190 -10.32 3.46 -4.86
N SER A 191 -10.35 2.60 -3.83
CA SER A 191 -11.54 2.33 -3.01
C SER A 191 -12.09 3.57 -2.31
N GLN A 192 -11.24 4.49 -1.84
CA GLN A 192 -11.70 5.76 -1.25
C GLN A 192 -12.32 6.72 -2.26
N ASN A 193 -12.05 6.54 -3.56
CA ASN A 193 -12.48 7.43 -4.65
C ASN A 193 -13.52 6.79 -5.59
N THR A 194 -13.89 5.53 -5.36
CA THR A 194 -14.90 4.78 -6.12
C THR A 194 -15.88 4.07 -5.19
N LEU A 195 -16.60 4.85 -4.38
CA LEU A 195 -17.69 4.33 -3.56
C LEU A 195 -18.88 4.00 -4.47
N ILE A 196 -19.20 2.71 -4.58
CA ILE A 196 -20.42 2.18 -5.21
C ILE A 196 -21.49 2.02 -4.14
#